data_AF-A0A914ZIA4-F1
#
_entry.id   AF-A0A914ZIA4-F1
#
_cell.length_a   1.000
_cell.length_b   1.000
_cell.length_c   1.000
_cell.angle_alpha   90.00
_cell.angle_beta   90.00
_cell.angle_gamma   90.00
#
_symmetry.space_group_name_H-M   'P 1'
#
loop_
_entity.id
_entity.type
_entity.pdbx_description
1 polymer ?
#
loop_
_entity_poly.entity_id
_entity_poly.type
_entity_poly.pdbx_seq_one_letter_code
_entity_poly.pdbx_strand_id
1 'polypeptide(L)'
;GEHCRHDATINAAEWSWRLRCARCMDEHIAGTLPVFVFPGSIDVIFTQPHTHKQLVTLYNPYEFPISYRVLCTAPKKYSVIEPRGTLKAKCCVDM
;
A
#
# COMPACT_ATOMS: atom_id res chain seq x y z
N GLY A 1 20.56 28.29 10.24
CA GLY A 1 21.32 27.37 9.37
C GLY A 1 20.48 26.13 9.18
N GLU A 2 20.17 25.84 7.92
CA GLU A 2 19.77 24.54 7.37
C GLU A 2 18.58 23.83 8.03
N HIS A 3 17.40 24.30 7.63
CA HIS A 3 16.13 23.63 7.85
C HIS A 3 15.98 22.47 6.85
N CYS A 4 16.61 21.33 7.12
CA CYS A 4 16.48 20.12 6.31
C CYS A 4 15.07 19.54 6.43
N ARG A 5 14.13 20.07 5.64
CA ARG A 5 12.86 19.41 5.36
C ARG A 5 13.13 18.38 4.27
N HIS A 6 13.37 17.16 4.71
CA HIS A 6 13.74 16.04 3.84
C HIS A 6 12.55 15.63 2.97
N ASP A 7 12.70 15.77 1.66
CA ASP A 7 11.92 15.04 0.68
C ASP A 7 12.02 13.53 0.97
N ALA A 8 10.97 12.78 0.65
CA ALA A 8 10.91 11.36 0.95
C ALA A 8 10.43 10.58 -0.27
N THR A 9 11.25 9.62 -0.71
CA THR A 9 10.79 8.54 -1.58
C THR A 9 10.27 7.42 -0.70
N ILE A 10 9.06 6.95 -0.96
CA ILE A 10 8.45 5.87 -0.23
C ILE A 10 8.26 4.69 -1.17
N ASN A 11 8.99 3.60 -0.90
CA ASN A 11 8.90 2.38 -1.69
C ASN A 11 7.69 1.56 -1.27
N ALA A 12 6.96 0.97 -2.21
CA ALA A 12 5.86 0.05 -1.87
C ALA A 12 6.34 -1.10 -0.96
N ALA A 13 7.60 -1.53 -1.06
CA ALA A 13 8.17 -2.54 -0.16
C ALA A 13 8.30 -2.06 1.31
N GLU A 14 8.52 -0.76 1.54
CA GLU A 14 8.62 -0.17 2.89
C GLU A 14 7.25 0.00 3.57
N TRP A 15 6.16 -0.11 2.81
CA TRP A 15 4.78 -0.17 3.31
C TRP A 15 4.39 -1.61 3.65
N SER A 16 5.35 -2.44 4.07
CA SER A 16 5.26 -3.88 4.38
C SER A 16 3.83 -4.46 4.36
N TRP A 17 3.30 -4.74 3.17
CA TRP A 17 1.90 -5.16 3.01
C TRP A 17 1.76 -6.58 3.54
N ARG A 18 0.96 -6.77 4.60
CA ARG A 18 0.51 -8.13 4.98
C ARG A 18 -0.83 -8.39 4.31
N LEU A 19 -0.80 -8.77 3.04
CA LEU A 19 -1.94 -9.31 2.31
C LEU A 19 -2.30 -10.68 2.88
N ARG A 20 -3.58 -10.92 3.18
CA ARG A 20 -4.07 -12.20 3.69
C ARG A 20 -5.16 -12.73 2.78
N CYS A 21 -5.10 -14.02 2.43
CA CYS A 21 -6.16 -14.65 1.65
C CYS A 21 -7.51 -14.55 2.39
N ALA A 22 -8.56 -14.07 1.71
CA ALA A 22 -9.90 -13.93 2.29
C ALA A 22 -10.54 -15.28 2.67
N ARG A 23 -10.04 -16.39 2.10
CA ARG A 23 -10.56 -17.75 2.34
C ARG A 23 -9.93 -18.47 3.55
N CYS A 24 -8.99 -17.86 4.25
CA CYS A 24 -8.32 -18.51 5.38
C CYS A 24 -8.42 -17.62 6.63
N MET A 25 -9.52 -17.76 7.37
CA MET A 25 -9.57 -17.46 8.81
C MET A 25 -9.18 -18.72 9.61
N ASP A 26 -8.10 -19.39 9.23
CA ASP A 26 -7.44 -20.38 10.08
C ASP A 26 -5.99 -19.91 10.27
N GLU A 27 -5.67 -19.56 11.52
CA GLU A 27 -4.54 -18.72 11.90
C GLU A 27 -3.16 -19.39 11.68
N HIS A 28 -3.11 -20.63 11.17
CA HIS A 28 -1.90 -21.44 11.16
C HIS A 28 -1.27 -21.73 9.77
N ILE A 29 -1.90 -21.38 8.64
CA ILE A 29 -1.29 -21.50 7.28
C ILE A 29 -1.69 -20.34 6.34
N ALA A 30 -1.90 -19.13 6.86
CA ALA A 30 -2.26 -17.98 6.01
C ALA A 30 -1.01 -17.37 5.35
N GLY A 31 -0.54 -17.98 4.26
CA GLY A 31 0.55 -17.43 3.43
C GLY A 31 0.21 -16.04 2.86
N THR A 32 1.21 -15.16 2.79
CA THR A 32 1.11 -13.86 2.11
C THR A 32 1.04 -14.07 0.60
N LEU A 33 0.03 -13.51 -0.07
CA LEU A 33 -0.10 -13.56 -1.53
C LEU A 33 0.47 -12.28 -2.16
N PRO A 34 1.39 -12.37 -3.14
CA PRO A 34 1.85 -11.19 -3.86
C PRO A 34 0.74 -10.59 -4.74
N VAL A 35 0.71 -9.26 -4.79
CA VAL A 35 -0.15 -8.47 -5.68
C VAL A 35 0.70 -7.46 -6.42
N PHE A 36 0.19 -6.92 -7.52
CA PHE A 36 0.88 -5.85 -8.22
C PHE A 36 0.52 -4.51 -7.61
N VAL A 37 1.51 -3.62 -7.51
CA VAL A 37 1.36 -2.26 -6.98
C VAL A 37 1.91 -1.29 -8.01
N PHE A 38 1.16 -0.24 -8.28
CA PHE A 38 1.60 0.85 -9.16
C PHE A 38 1.22 2.20 -8.56
N PRO A 39 2.12 3.20 -8.53
CA PRO A 39 3.55 3.10 -8.86
C PRO A 39 4.32 2.31 -7.78
N GLY A 40 5.46 1.72 -8.15
CA GLY A 40 6.28 0.92 -7.22
C GLY A 40 6.97 1.77 -6.12
N SER A 41 7.05 3.07 -6.35
CA SER A 41 7.57 4.07 -5.42
C SER A 41 6.83 5.39 -5.65
N ILE A 42 6.71 6.19 -4.60
CA ILE A 42 6.11 7.53 -4.65
C ILE A 42 7.06 8.55 -4.02
N ASP A 43 7.12 9.75 -4.59
CA ASP A 43 7.90 10.85 -4.05
C ASP A 43 6.99 11.87 -3.37
N VAL A 44 7.34 12.23 -2.14
CA VAL A 44 6.68 13.27 -1.35
C VAL A 44 7.69 14.39 -1.13
N ILE A 45 7.54 15.45 -1.92
CA ILE A 45 8.44 16.60 -1.97
C ILE A 45 7.78 17.75 -1.20
N PHE A 46 8.43 18.19 -0.12
CA PHE A 46 7.82 19.15 0.83
C PHE A 46 7.42 20.47 0.17
N THR A 47 8.22 20.93 -0.79
CA THR A 47 8.01 22.20 -1.50
C THR A 47 6.97 22.11 -2.61
N GLN A 48 6.45 20.91 -2.89
CA GLN A 48 5.55 20.63 -4.01
C GLN A 48 4.26 19.99 -3.50
N PRO A 49 3.23 20.77 -3.11
CA PRO A 49 2.02 20.26 -2.46
C PRO A 49 1.26 19.20 -3.26
N HIS A 50 1.36 19.23 -4.59
CA HIS A 50 0.75 18.22 -5.47
C HIS A 50 1.38 16.83 -5.30
N THR A 51 2.58 16.74 -4.72
CA THR A 51 3.25 15.46 -4.42
C THR A 51 2.80 14.85 -3.10
N HIS A 52 2.16 15.62 -2.21
CA HIS A 52 1.81 15.14 -0.86
C HIS A 52 0.68 14.11 -0.83
N LYS A 53 -0.13 14.05 -1.88
CA LYS A 53 -1.17 13.04 -2.08
C LYS A 53 -0.86 12.30 -3.37
N GLN A 54 -0.62 10.99 -3.24
CA GLN A 54 -0.28 10.12 -4.35
C GLN A 54 -1.33 9.02 -4.47
N LEU A 55 -1.59 8.60 -5.71
CA LEU A 55 -2.49 7.50 -6.01
C LEU A 55 -1.67 6.21 -6.09
N VAL A 56 -2.12 5.17 -5.40
CA VAL A 56 -1.56 3.83 -5.52
C VAL A 56 -2.65 2.86 -5.95
N THR A 57 -2.39 2.10 -7.00
CA THR A 57 -3.27 1.04 -7.51
C THR A 57 -2.73 -0.32 -7.05
N LEU A 58 -3.57 -1.11 -6.39
CA LEU A 58 -3.32 -2.54 -6.17
C LEU A 58 -4.08 -3.35 -7.20
N TYR A 59 -3.43 -4.32 -7.82
CA TYR A 59 -4.06 -5.25 -8.76
C TYR A 59 -3.96 -6.70 -8.27
N ASN A 60 -5.10 -7.38 -8.25
CA ASN A 60 -5.22 -8.80 -7.91
C ASN A 60 -5.06 -9.64 -9.19
N PRO A 61 -3.95 -10.37 -9.35
CA PRO A 61 -3.76 -11.24 -10.51
C PRO A 61 -4.49 -12.57 -10.39
N TYR A 62 -5.19 -12.85 -9.29
CA TYR A 62 -5.82 -14.13 -9.01
C TYR A 62 -7.27 -14.19 -9.49
N GLU A 63 -7.73 -15.41 -9.71
CA GLU A 63 -9.14 -15.76 -10.05
C GLU A 63 -10.06 -15.79 -8.82
N PHE A 64 -9.60 -15.29 -7.67
CA PHE A 64 -10.37 -15.27 -6.43
C PHE A 64 -10.17 -13.96 -5.66
N PRO A 65 -11.15 -13.54 -4.86
CA PRO A 65 -11.01 -12.34 -4.04
C PRO A 65 -9.98 -12.54 -2.93
N ILE A 66 -9.23 -11.48 -2.63
CA ILE A 66 -8.23 -11.44 -1.56
C ILE A 66 -8.53 -10.30 -0.60
N SER A 67 -8.22 -10.48 0.69
CA SER A 67 -8.31 -9.40 1.66
C SER A 67 -6.96 -8.74 1.80
N TYR A 68 -6.94 -7.41 1.81
CA TYR A 68 -5.70 -6.67 1.97
C TYR A 68 -5.72 -5.83 3.24
N ARG A 69 -4.53 -5.62 3.80
CA ARG A 69 -4.25 -4.64 4.83
C ARG A 69 -2.96 -3.93 4.47
N VAL A 70 -3.06 -2.63 4.33
CA VAL A 70 -1.94 -1.71 4.15
C VAL A 70 -1.30 -1.44 5.49
N LEU A 71 0.03 -1.51 5.55
CA LEU A 71 0.80 -1.13 6.74
C LEU A 71 1.67 0.08 6.39
N CYS A 72 1.69 1.06 7.28
CA CYS A 72 2.56 2.23 7.16
C CYS A 72 3.62 2.17 8.26
N THR A 73 4.89 2.31 7.88
CA THR A 73 6.05 2.29 8.80
C THR A 73 6.31 3.66 9.45
N ALA A 74 5.71 4.73 8.92
CA ALA A 74 5.80 6.09 9.47
C ALA A 74 4.40 6.76 9.60
N PRO A 75 3.48 6.21 10.41
CA PRO A 75 2.09 6.67 10.50
C PRO A 75 1.92 8.09 11.05
N LYS A 76 2.96 8.67 11.67
CA LYS A 76 2.97 10.08 12.08
C LYS A 76 3.20 11.04 10.91
N LYS A 77 3.70 10.54 9.78
CA LYS A 77 4.07 11.31 8.58
C LYS A 77 3.11 11.07 7.42
N TYR A 78 2.61 9.84 7.29
CA TYR A 78 1.77 9.43 6.17
C TYR A 78 0.48 8.78 6.67
N SER A 79 -0.62 9.13 6.00
CA SER A 79 -1.92 8.52 6.19
C SER A 79 -2.30 7.75 4.93
N VAL A 80 -2.92 6.59 5.10
CA VAL A 80 -3.40 5.76 4.00
C VAL A 80 -4.92 5.83 3.98
N ILE A 81 -5.51 6.14 2.83
CA ILE A 81 -6.95 6.13 2.63
C ILE A 81 -7.39 4.67 2.49
N GLU A 82 -8.43 4.27 3.22
CA GLU A 82 -9.00 2.91 3.18
C GLU A 82 -7.94 1.79 3.28
N PRO A 83 -7.17 1.70 4.39
CA PRO A 83 -6.02 0.81 4.50
C PRO A 83 -6.38 -0.69 4.56
N ARG A 84 -7.65 -1.05 4.37
CA ARG A 84 -8.15 -2.43 4.41
C ARG A 84 -9.32 -2.57 3.45
N GLY A 85 -9.41 -3.72 2.82
CA GLY A 85 -10.54 -4.04 1.98
C GLY A 85 -10.44 -5.43 1.38
N THR A 86 -11.32 -5.68 0.41
CA THR A 86 -11.33 -6.90 -0.39
C THR A 86 -11.10 -6.52 -1.85
N LEU A 87 -10.07 -7.11 -2.46
CA LEU A 87 -9.77 -6.95 -3.86
C LEU A 87 -10.41 -8.10 -4.63
N LYS A 88 -11.37 -7.79 -5.51
CA LYS A 88 -12.06 -8.80 -6.32
C LYS A 88 -11.07 -9.51 -7.26
N ALA A 89 -11.43 -10.71 -7.71
CA ALA A 89 -10.67 -11.47 -8.69
C ALA A 89 -10.40 -10.61 -9.94
N LYS A 90 -9.16 -10.60 -10.44
CA LYS A 90 -8.75 -9.84 -11.64
C LYS A 90 -9.13 -8.35 -11.64
N CYS A 91 -9.33 -7.75 -10.47
CA CYS A 91 -9.66 -6.33 -10.31
C CYS A 91 -8.52 -5.53 -9.67
N CYS A 92 -8.63 -4.21 -9.80
CA CYS A 92 -7.81 -3.25 -9.10
C CYS A 92 -8.61 -2.40 -8.11
N VAL A 93 -7.90 -1.76 -7.19
CA VAL A 93 -8.42 -0.70 -6.32
C VAL A 93 -7.37 0.40 -6.25
N ASP A 94 -7.85 1.63 -6.30
CA ASP A 94 -7.04 2.83 -6.12
C ASP A 94 -7.16 3.32 -4.68
N MET A 95 -6.05 3.77 -4.09
CA MET A 95 -5.97 4.32 -2.75
C MET A 95 -5.11 5.60 -2.69
#